data_AF-A0A2T9Z6E4-F1
#
_entry.id   AF-A0A2T9Z6E4-F1
#
_cell.length_a   1.000
_cell.length_b   1.000
_cell.length_c   1.000
_cell.angle_alpha   90.00
_cell.angle_beta   90.00
_cell.angle_gamma   90.00
#
_symmetry.space_group_name_H-M   'P 1'
#
loop_
_entity.id
_entity.type
_entity.pdbx_description
1 polymer ?
#
loop_
_entity_poly.entity_id
_entity_poly.type
_entity_poly.pdbx_seq_one_letter_code
_entity_poly.pdbx_strand_id
1 'polypeptide(L)'
;MLGKIKIALGLIAMSVFPMVHSTQNHISGVIIYNLLYRGKVNLKLSLNGIKTFDIWDIPRKVHEDCTKDCVYEIDFQTLKTFRFNSEGVYFEYLGQTLNISYNLNESIRGQSDIKDCNYYVLQFETKFEKTDE
;
A
#
# COMPACT_ATOMS: atom_id res chain seq x y z
N MET A 1 56.72 42.78 -29.80
CA MET A 1 55.26 42.85 -30.00
C MET A 1 54.64 41.53 -29.56
N LEU A 2 54.04 41.47 -28.37
CA LEU A 2 53.31 40.28 -27.90
C LEU A 2 51.85 40.38 -28.39
N GLY A 3 51.44 39.47 -29.26
CA GLY A 3 50.08 39.37 -29.78
C GLY A 3 49.10 38.94 -28.68
N LYS A 4 48.01 39.70 -28.51
CA LYS A 4 46.95 39.44 -27.55
C LYS A 4 46.13 38.21 -27.97
N ILE A 5 46.24 37.12 -27.21
CA ILE A 5 45.36 35.96 -27.34
C ILE A 5 43.97 36.37 -26.82
N LYS A 6 42.98 36.43 -27.70
CA LYS A 6 41.57 36.57 -27.33
C LYS A 6 41.00 35.18 -27.05
N ILE A 7 40.99 34.78 -25.78
CA ILE A 7 40.35 33.54 -25.34
C ILE A 7 38.84 33.79 -25.29
N ALA A 8 38.11 33.03 -26.09
CA ALA A 8 36.66 33.02 -26.15
C ALA A 8 36.08 32.50 -24.83
N LEU A 9 35.21 33.29 -24.19
CA LEU A 9 34.29 32.80 -23.15
C LEU A 9 32.93 32.52 -23.81
N GLY A 10 32.81 31.34 -24.40
CA GLY A 10 31.50 30.75 -24.65
C GLY A 10 30.98 30.17 -23.33
N LEU A 11 30.07 30.88 -22.66
CA LEU A 11 29.36 30.37 -21.50
C LEU A 11 28.48 29.19 -21.94
N ILE A 12 28.88 27.97 -21.58
CA ILE A 12 28.00 26.81 -21.61
C ILE A 12 27.08 26.97 -20.40
N ALA A 13 25.86 27.44 -20.63
CA ALA A 13 24.80 27.34 -19.64
C ALA A 13 24.44 25.85 -19.49
N MET A 14 25.07 25.18 -18.53
CA MET A 14 24.57 23.89 -18.06
C MET A 14 23.28 24.18 -17.30
N SER A 15 22.14 24.03 -17.99
CA SER A 15 20.86 23.89 -17.31
C SER A 15 20.96 22.62 -16.45
N VAL A 16 21.18 22.82 -15.15
CA VAL A 16 21.08 21.76 -14.16
C VAL A 16 19.59 21.43 -14.08
N PHE A 17 19.13 20.49 -14.90
CA PHE A 17 17.81 19.91 -14.69
C PHE A 17 17.89 19.20 -13.34
N PRO A 18 17.06 19.56 -12.34
CA PRO A 18 16.97 18.77 -11.14
C PRO A 18 16.50 17.38 -11.56
N MET A 19 17.42 16.42 -11.49
CA MET A 19 17.14 15.02 -11.75
C MET A 19 16.38 14.52 -10.52
N VAL A 20 15.07 14.71 -10.53
CA VAL A 20 14.20 14.24 -9.46
C VAL A 20 14.26 12.72 -9.48
N HIS A 21 14.85 12.12 -8.44
CA HIS A 21 14.91 10.67 -8.31
C HIS A 21 13.52 10.19 -7.89
N SER A 22 12.95 9.27 -8.68
CA SER A 22 11.72 8.56 -8.34
C SER A 22 12.09 7.12 -8.03
N THR A 23 11.85 6.70 -6.79
CA THR A 23 12.03 5.30 -6.39
C THR A 23 10.71 4.56 -6.59
N GLN A 24 10.70 3.56 -7.47
CA GLN A 24 9.55 2.68 -7.63
C GLN A 24 9.49 1.71 -6.45
N ASN A 25 8.38 1.76 -5.72
CA ASN A 25 8.08 0.86 -4.63
C ASN A 25 7.04 -0.17 -5.06
N HIS A 26 7.09 -1.34 -4.44
CA HIS A 26 6.17 -2.44 -4.63
C HIS A 26 5.62 -2.85 -3.27
N ILE A 27 4.30 -2.99 -3.17
CA ILE A 27 3.65 -3.50 -1.97
C ILE A 27 2.75 -4.66 -2.35
N SER A 28 2.80 -5.73 -1.57
CA SER A 28 1.93 -6.87 -1.73
C SER A 28 1.51 -7.41 -0.37
N GLY A 29 0.38 -8.09 -0.34
CA GLY A 29 -0.09 -8.69 0.88
C GLY A 29 -1.20 -9.68 0.67
N VAL A 30 -1.53 -10.36 1.77
CA VAL A 30 -2.65 -11.28 1.83
C VAL A 30 -3.37 -11.12 3.16
N ILE A 31 -4.69 -11.14 3.07
CA ILE A 31 -5.61 -11.21 4.20
C ILE A 31 -6.23 -12.59 4.19
N ILE A 32 -6.01 -13.36 5.25
CA ILE A 32 -6.55 -14.72 5.39
C ILE A 32 -7.46 -14.75 6.60
N TYR A 33 -8.68 -15.18 6.39
CA TYR A 33 -9.61 -15.47 7.48
C TYR A 33 -10.04 -16.92 7.43
N ASN A 34 -10.16 -17.51 8.60
CA ASN A 34 -10.81 -18.79 8.77
C ASN A 34 -11.54 -18.79 10.12
N LEU A 35 -12.83 -19.16 10.10
CA LEU A 35 -13.70 -19.18 11.27
C LEU A 35 -13.10 -19.94 12.46
N LEU A 36 -12.26 -20.95 12.21
CA LEU A 36 -11.58 -21.74 13.23
C LEU A 36 -10.63 -20.91 14.12
N TYR A 37 -10.20 -19.73 13.67
CA TYR A 37 -9.32 -18.83 14.43
C TYR A 37 -10.07 -17.76 15.24
N ARG A 38 -11.30 -18.07 15.70
CA ARG A 38 -12.07 -17.21 16.63
C ARG A 38 -12.28 -15.79 16.10
N GLY A 39 -12.55 -15.66 14.80
CA GLY A 39 -12.77 -14.35 14.17
C GLY A 39 -11.50 -13.57 13.84
N LYS A 40 -10.30 -14.13 14.09
CA LYS A 40 -9.05 -13.48 13.74
C LYS A 40 -8.76 -13.57 12.24
N VAL A 41 -8.19 -12.49 11.73
CA VAL A 41 -7.62 -12.35 10.41
C VAL A 41 -6.11 -12.39 10.52
N ASN A 42 -5.46 -13.16 9.64
CA ASN A 42 -4.04 -13.04 9.40
C ASN A 42 -3.78 -12.02 8.30
N LEU A 43 -3.03 -10.96 8.62
CA LEU A 43 -2.54 -10.00 7.65
C LEU A 43 -1.05 -10.22 7.45
N LYS A 44 -0.65 -10.52 6.21
CA LYS A 44 0.76 -10.50 5.78
C LYS A 44 0.97 -9.37 4.80
N LEU A 45 2.03 -8.59 5.02
CA LEU A 45 2.42 -7.50 4.14
C LEU A 45 3.90 -7.61 3.81
N SER A 46 4.22 -7.39 2.54
CA SER A 46 5.57 -7.30 2.02
C SER A 46 5.75 -5.97 1.30
N LEU A 47 6.85 -5.30 1.57
CA LEU A 47 7.26 -4.09 0.88
C LEU A 47 8.58 -4.37 0.17
N ASN A 48 8.63 -4.12 -1.14
CA ASN A 48 9.80 -4.35 -1.98
C ASN A 48 10.36 -5.79 -1.83
N GLY A 49 9.46 -6.76 -1.60
CA GLY A 49 9.82 -8.17 -1.38
C GLY A 49 10.25 -8.50 0.05
N ILE A 50 10.41 -7.51 0.92
CA ILE A 50 10.76 -7.70 2.34
C ILE A 50 9.48 -7.89 3.14
N LYS A 51 9.33 -9.09 3.72
CA LYS A 51 8.24 -9.39 4.66
C LYS A 51 8.31 -8.39 5.82
N THR A 52 7.35 -7.49 5.85
CA THR A 52 7.31 -6.40 6.82
C THR A 52 6.38 -6.76 7.97
N PHE A 53 5.25 -7.43 7.68
CA PHE A 53 4.24 -7.77 8.69
C PHE A 53 3.67 -9.19 8.51
N ASP A 54 3.36 -9.82 9.63
CA ASP A 54 2.60 -11.08 9.76
C ASP A 54 1.94 -11.08 11.13
N ILE A 55 0.68 -10.65 11.17
CA ILE A 55 -0.08 -10.43 12.40
C ILE A 55 -1.40 -11.19 12.36
N TRP A 56 -1.90 -11.54 13.55
CA TRP A 56 -3.21 -12.13 13.74
C TRP A 56 -4.04 -11.25 14.67
N ASP A 57 -5.11 -10.66 14.16
CA ASP A 57 -5.95 -9.75 14.94
C ASP A 57 -7.44 -9.87 14.59
N ILE A 58 -8.30 -9.38 15.47
CA ILE A 58 -9.74 -9.30 15.25
C ILE A 58 -10.04 -7.94 14.60
N PRO A 59 -10.46 -7.91 13.32
CA PRO A 59 -10.80 -6.64 12.68
C PRO A 59 -12.00 -5.98 13.37
N ARG A 60 -11.92 -4.66 13.54
CA ARG A 60 -12.99 -3.82 14.09
C ARG A 60 -13.72 -3.11 12.95
N LYS A 61 -15.02 -2.89 13.07
CA LYS A 61 -15.71 -2.03 12.11
C LYS A 61 -15.27 -0.58 12.32
N VAL A 62 -15.01 0.14 11.23
CA VAL A 62 -14.81 1.59 11.31
C VAL A 62 -16.13 2.29 11.69
N HIS A 63 -17.25 1.77 11.19
CA HIS A 63 -18.60 2.26 11.47
C HIS A 63 -19.48 1.12 12.02
N GLU A 64 -19.86 1.21 13.30
CA GLU A 64 -20.65 0.17 13.98
C GLU A 64 -22.05 -0.03 13.39
N ASP A 65 -22.64 1.04 12.86
CA ASP A 65 -23.97 1.07 12.23
C ASP A 65 -23.97 0.53 10.79
N CYS A 66 -22.80 0.27 10.20
CA CYS A 66 -22.72 -0.29 8.87
C CYS A 66 -23.26 -1.73 8.82
N THR A 67 -24.14 -1.99 7.85
CA THR A 67 -24.79 -3.29 7.64
C THR A 67 -24.39 -4.03 6.37
N LYS A 68 -23.66 -3.39 5.45
CA LYS A 68 -23.29 -3.97 4.16
C LYS A 68 -21.95 -3.44 3.68
N ASP A 69 -21.07 -4.34 3.25
CA ASP A 69 -19.73 -4.04 2.74
C ASP A 69 -18.95 -3.07 3.65
N CYS A 70 -18.90 -3.41 4.93
CA CYS A 70 -18.30 -2.53 5.91
C CYS A 70 -16.79 -2.46 5.78
N VAL A 71 -16.25 -1.28 6.09
CA VAL A 71 -14.81 -1.11 6.24
C VAL A 71 -14.40 -1.65 7.61
N TYR A 72 -13.47 -2.59 7.58
CA TYR A 72 -12.84 -3.19 8.72
C TYR A 72 -11.44 -2.61 8.92
N GLU A 73 -11.03 -2.44 10.16
CA GLU A 73 -9.74 -1.90 10.57
C GLU A 73 -9.00 -2.91 11.45
N ILE A 74 -7.71 -3.07 11.19
CA ILE A 74 -6.78 -3.77 12.05
C ILE A 74 -5.84 -2.72 12.64
N ASP A 75 -5.79 -2.67 13.97
CA ASP A 75 -4.89 -1.77 14.68
C ASP A 75 -3.45 -2.22 14.48
N PHE A 76 -2.61 -1.27 14.05
CA PHE A 76 -1.19 -1.49 13.88
C PHE A 76 -0.43 -0.39 14.63
N GLN A 77 0.63 -0.79 15.33
CA GLN A 77 1.33 0.01 16.36
C GLN A 77 1.38 1.52 16.09
N THR A 78 0.85 2.25 17.08
CA THR A 78 0.87 3.70 17.37
C THR A 78 0.52 4.75 16.32
N LEU A 79 0.59 4.53 14.99
CA LEU A 79 0.20 5.58 14.02
C LEU A 79 -0.30 5.11 12.65
N LYS A 80 -0.41 3.80 12.35
CA LYS A 80 -0.91 3.36 11.03
C LYS A 80 -2.07 2.39 11.19
N THR A 81 -3.18 2.67 10.51
CA THR A 81 -4.36 1.80 10.48
C THR A 81 -4.39 1.07 9.16
N PHE A 82 -4.53 -0.25 9.18
CA PHE A 82 -4.77 -1.03 7.97
C PHE A 82 -6.27 -1.27 7.85
N ARG A 83 -6.87 -0.86 6.73
CA ARG A 83 -8.30 -0.97 6.50
C ARG A 83 -8.61 -1.80 5.27
N PHE A 84 -9.76 -2.46 5.25
CA PHE A 84 -10.17 -3.28 4.12
C PHE A 84 -11.69 -3.50 4.10
N ASN A 85 -12.25 -3.74 2.92
CA ASN A 85 -13.65 -4.15 2.68
C ASN A 85 -13.66 -5.19 1.54
N SER A 86 -14.82 -5.48 0.93
CA SER A 86 -14.90 -6.47 -0.17
C SER A 86 -14.22 -6.03 -1.47
N GLU A 87 -13.96 -4.74 -1.65
CA GLU A 87 -13.38 -4.18 -2.87
C GLU A 87 -11.84 -4.15 -2.83
N GLY A 88 -11.26 -3.90 -1.65
CA GLY A 88 -9.82 -3.74 -1.53
C GLY A 88 -9.32 -3.33 -0.15
N VAL A 89 -8.09 -2.83 -0.15
CA VAL A 89 -7.37 -2.41 1.05
C VAL A 89 -6.98 -0.95 0.98
N TYR A 90 -6.93 -0.33 2.15
CA TYR A 90 -6.64 1.09 2.34
C TYR A 90 -5.67 1.24 3.50
N PHE A 91 -4.52 1.86 3.26
CA PHE A 91 -3.59 2.20 4.33
C PHE A 91 -2.68 3.35 3.90
N GLU A 92 -2.15 4.04 4.90
CA GLU A 92 -1.20 5.12 4.70
C GLU A 92 0.23 4.59 4.73
N TYR A 93 0.99 4.91 3.70
CA TYR A 93 2.40 4.57 3.60
C TYR A 93 3.19 5.79 3.11
N LEU A 94 4.14 6.24 3.93
CA LEU A 94 5.00 7.39 3.65
C LEU A 94 4.24 8.69 3.27
N GLY A 95 3.07 8.94 3.91
CA GLY A 95 2.23 10.11 3.64
C GLY A 95 1.30 9.97 2.44
N GLN A 96 1.34 8.84 1.74
CA GLN A 96 0.43 8.52 0.64
C GLN A 96 -0.64 7.52 1.10
N THR A 97 -1.90 7.82 0.83
CA THR A 97 -2.98 6.83 0.95
C THR A 97 -2.94 5.92 -0.26
N LEU A 98 -2.75 4.62 -0.01
CA LEU A 98 -2.85 3.59 -1.04
C LEU A 98 -4.23 2.96 -0.97
N ASN A 99 -4.91 2.87 -2.13
CA ASN A 99 -6.16 2.13 -2.32
C ASN A 99 -5.89 1.05 -3.36
N ILE A 100 -5.91 -0.21 -2.93
CA ILE A 100 -5.47 -1.35 -3.74
C ILE A 100 -6.59 -2.36 -3.82
N SER A 101 -7.09 -2.62 -5.03
CA SER A 101 -8.05 -3.68 -5.29
C SER A 101 -7.43 -5.06 -5.11
N TYR A 102 -8.27 -6.07 -4.86
CA TYR A 102 -7.80 -7.45 -4.79
C TYR A 102 -7.52 -8.04 -6.17
N ASN A 103 -6.34 -8.64 -6.32
CA ASN A 103 -5.97 -9.47 -7.47
C ASN A 103 -6.61 -10.86 -7.39
N LEU A 104 -6.83 -11.34 -6.16
CA LEU A 104 -7.50 -12.59 -5.86
C LEU A 104 -8.46 -12.38 -4.70
N ASN A 105 -9.73 -12.72 -4.91
CA ASN A 105 -10.78 -12.67 -3.90
C ASN A 105 -11.48 -14.02 -3.75
N GLU A 106 -10.68 -15.05 -3.47
CA GLU A 106 -11.19 -16.39 -3.24
C GLU A 106 -12.15 -16.38 -2.03
N SER A 107 -13.34 -16.95 -2.24
CA SER A 107 -14.39 -17.18 -1.24
C SER A 107 -15.32 -16.01 -0.88
N ILE A 108 -15.17 -14.80 -1.42
CA ILE A 108 -16.20 -13.74 -1.32
C ILE A 108 -17.35 -13.95 -2.35
N ARG A 109 -17.11 -14.75 -3.39
CA ARG A 109 -18.09 -14.99 -4.46
C ARG A 109 -19.38 -15.61 -3.93
N GLY A 110 -20.46 -14.83 -3.94
CA GLY A 110 -21.81 -15.24 -3.57
C GLY A 110 -22.26 -14.77 -2.18
N GLN A 111 -21.47 -13.96 -1.49
CA GLN A 111 -21.82 -13.41 -0.18
C GLN A 111 -21.96 -11.90 -0.18
N SER A 112 -22.75 -11.39 0.76
CA SER A 112 -23.09 -9.95 0.91
C SER A 112 -22.02 -9.14 1.62
N ASP A 113 -21.25 -9.77 2.51
CA ASP A 113 -20.23 -9.14 3.34
C ASP A 113 -19.08 -10.13 3.62
N ILE A 114 -17.87 -9.63 3.84
CA ILE A 114 -16.70 -10.40 4.26
C ILE A 114 -16.98 -11.16 5.56
N LYS A 115 -17.79 -10.60 6.47
CA LYS A 115 -18.13 -11.26 7.73
C LYS A 115 -18.98 -12.51 7.56
N ASP A 116 -19.73 -12.62 6.46
CA ASP A 116 -20.56 -13.79 6.18
C ASP A 116 -19.71 -14.99 5.74
N CYS A 117 -18.41 -14.77 5.45
CA CYS A 117 -17.52 -15.77 4.89
C CYS A 117 -16.95 -16.64 6.01
N ASN A 118 -17.12 -17.96 5.91
CA ASN A 118 -16.44 -18.89 6.83
C ASN A 118 -14.92 -18.95 6.59
N TYR A 119 -14.49 -18.57 5.39
CA TYR A 119 -13.11 -18.55 4.95
C TYR A 119 -12.98 -17.53 3.82
N TYR A 120 -11.87 -16.79 3.78
CA TYR A 120 -11.49 -16.00 2.60
C TYR A 120 -9.98 -15.80 2.51
N VAL A 121 -9.53 -15.61 1.27
CA VAL A 121 -8.16 -15.21 0.94
C VAL A 121 -8.21 -14.03 -0.01
N LEU A 122 -7.72 -12.89 0.47
CA LEU A 122 -7.73 -11.63 -0.28
C LEU A 122 -6.28 -11.22 -0.54
N GLN A 123 -5.85 -11.36 -1.79
CA GLN A 123 -4.49 -10.98 -2.20
C GLN A 123 -4.54 -9.65 -2.94
N PHE A 124 -3.59 -8.78 -2.66
CA PHE A 124 -3.46 -7.48 -3.29
C PHE A 124 -1.98 -7.20 -3.59
N GLU A 125 -1.73 -6.47 -4.67
CA GLU A 125 -0.41 -5.94 -4.98
C GLU A 125 -0.51 -4.66 -5.78
N THR A 126 0.43 -3.74 -5.59
CA THR A 126 0.56 -2.56 -6.46
C THR A 126 2.00 -2.07 -6.50
N LYS A 127 2.31 -1.30 -7.55
CA LYS A 127 3.52 -0.52 -7.66
C LYS A 127 3.16 0.96 -7.55
N PHE A 128 3.94 1.72 -6.81
CA PHE A 128 3.76 3.16 -6.68
C PHE A 128 5.11 3.86 -6.71
N GLU A 129 5.11 5.06 -7.25
CA GLU A 129 6.30 5.90 -7.28
C GLU A 129 6.26 6.88 -6.12
N LYS A 130 7.41 7.06 -5.48
CA LYS A 130 7.61 8.15 -4.55
C LYS A 130 8.74 9.03 -5.08
N THR A 131 8.44 10.31 -5.17
CA THR A 131 9.42 11.35 -5.42
C THR A 131 10.27 11.53 -4.17
N ASP A 132 11.58 11.38 -4.30
CA ASP A 132 12.51 11.73 -3.23
C ASP A 132 12.58 13.27 -3.18
N GLU A 133 12.06 13.87 -2.10
CA GLU A 133 12.19 15.31 -1.82
C GLU A 133 13.60 15.68 -1.33
#